data_AF-A0A383E550-F1
#
_entry.id   AF-A0A383E550-F1
#
_cell.length_a   1.000
_cell.length_b   1.000
_cell.length_c   1.000
_cell.angle_alpha   90.00
_cell.angle_beta   90.00
_cell.angle_gamma   90.00
#
_symmetry.space_group_name_H-M   'P 1'
#
loop_
_entity.id
_entity.type
_entity.pdbx_description
1 polymer ?
#
loop_
_entity_poly.entity_id
_entity_poly.type
_entity_poly.pdbx_seq_one_letter_code
_entity_poly.pdbx_strand_id
1 'polypeptide(L)'
;MPNTAQFYPHMLYPGTGSFKWADENGYVKTKNWADWLTPDGLHNTVLELPGLTPDDLLNWSNKGRLDFYLNPKYLRKMFMQAIISPREGIRMLISGKTFFKHLINYLLFKMGLKKKNDSQQSIALVD
;
A
#
# COMPACT_ATOMS: atom_id res chain seq x y z
N MET A 1 -3.17 2.46 20.98
CA MET A 1 -3.10 2.24 19.51
C MET A 1 -3.40 3.57 18.82
N PRO A 2 -2.68 3.95 17.76
CA PRO A 2 -2.98 5.16 16.97
C PRO A 2 -4.33 5.05 16.24
N ASN A 3 -4.82 6.16 15.68
CA ASN A 3 -6.06 6.19 14.88
C ASN A 3 -5.81 5.86 13.41
N THR A 4 -4.60 6.10 12.92
CA THR A 4 -4.16 5.81 11.56
C THR A 4 -2.74 5.26 11.58
N ALA A 5 -2.40 4.51 10.54
CA ALA A 5 -1.05 4.05 10.28
C ALA A 5 -0.80 4.06 8.76
N GLN A 6 0.45 4.35 8.38
CA GLN A 6 0.91 4.32 7.00
C GLN A 6 2.03 3.29 6.88
N PHE A 7 2.00 2.53 5.79
CA PHE A 7 2.96 1.48 5.49
C PHE A 7 3.49 1.72 4.09
N TYR A 8 4.80 1.92 4.00
CA TYR A 8 5.50 2.23 2.76
C TYR A 8 6.62 1.22 2.54
N PRO A 9 6.83 0.74 1.31
CA PRO A 9 8.08 0.07 0.98
C PRO A 9 9.22 1.09 1.04
N HIS A 10 10.47 0.62 1.06
CA HIS A 10 11.63 1.52 0.97
C HIS A 10 11.62 2.23 -0.38
N MET A 11 11.44 3.55 -0.36
CA MET A 11 11.46 4.40 -1.55
C MET A 11 12.87 4.92 -1.81
N LEU A 12 13.44 4.58 -2.97
CA LEU A 12 14.82 4.90 -3.32
C LEU A 12 14.94 6.26 -4.03
N TYR A 13 14.66 7.39 -3.38
CA TYR A 13 14.69 8.68 -4.10
C TYR A 13 16.08 9.08 -4.61
N PRO A 14 16.22 9.54 -5.87
CA PRO A 14 17.50 10.03 -6.41
C PRO A 14 18.07 11.15 -5.54
N GLY A 15 19.40 11.15 -5.38
CA GLY A 15 20.09 12.10 -4.51
C GLY A 15 20.09 11.72 -3.03
N THR A 16 19.41 10.64 -2.63
CA THR A 16 19.51 10.11 -1.26
C THR A 16 20.65 9.09 -1.12
N GLY A 17 21.16 8.93 0.11
CA GLY A 17 22.14 7.87 0.41
C GLY A 17 21.60 6.46 0.15
N SER A 18 20.29 6.25 0.37
CA SER A 18 19.63 4.97 0.06
C SER A 18 19.69 4.64 -1.43
N PHE A 19 19.40 5.63 -2.29
CA PHE A 19 19.48 5.43 -3.73
C PHE A 19 20.92 5.18 -4.18
N LYS A 20 21.88 5.96 -3.68
CA LYS A 20 23.30 5.76 -3.98
C LYS A 20 23.75 4.34 -3.64
N TRP A 21 23.44 3.87 -2.41
CA TRP A 21 23.75 2.51 -1.98
C TRP A 21 23.11 1.46 -2.89
N ALA A 22 21.82 1.59 -3.19
CA ALA A 22 21.11 0.63 -4.03
C ALA A 22 21.69 0.62 -5.47
N ASP A 23 22.02 1.79 -6.01
CA ASP A 23 22.58 1.92 -7.37
C ASP A 23 23.99 1.32 -7.47
N GLU A 24 24.85 1.60 -6.49
CA GLU A 24 26.22 1.07 -6.43
C GLU A 24 26.25 -0.46 -6.30
N ASN A 25 25.22 -1.06 -5.70
CA ASN A 25 25.10 -2.51 -5.53
C ASN A 25 24.24 -3.20 -6.61
N GLY A 26 23.72 -2.45 -7.59
CA GLY A 26 22.88 -2.99 -8.66
C GLY A 26 21.47 -3.41 -8.21
N TYR A 27 20.95 -2.84 -7.13
CA TYR A 27 19.62 -3.13 -6.55
C TYR A 27 18.50 -2.22 -7.06
N VAL A 28 18.79 -1.33 -8.01
CA VAL A 28 17.78 -0.48 -8.65
C VAL A 28 17.26 -1.18 -9.89
N LYS A 29 16.04 -1.73 -9.81
CA LYS A 29 15.40 -2.45 -10.92
C LYS A 29 15.27 -1.62 -12.20
N THR A 30 14.93 -0.33 -12.06
CA THR A 30 14.75 0.58 -13.19
C THR A 30 15.03 2.03 -12.80
N LYS A 31 15.68 2.76 -13.72
CA LYS A 31 15.88 4.22 -13.64
C LYS A 31 14.86 5.01 -14.48
N ASN A 32 13.91 4.32 -15.12
CA ASN A 32 12.79 4.97 -15.78
C ASN A 32 11.82 5.49 -14.72
N TRP A 33 11.81 6.80 -14.49
CA TRP A 33 11.01 7.46 -13.45
C TRP A 33 9.50 7.23 -13.60
N ALA A 34 9.01 6.92 -14.80
CA ALA A 34 7.59 6.61 -15.02
C ALA A 34 7.16 5.33 -14.28
N ASP A 35 8.08 4.40 -14.03
CA ASP A 35 7.80 3.10 -13.40
C ASP A 35 7.84 3.16 -11.85
N TRP A 36 8.16 4.33 -11.30
CA TRP A 36 8.33 4.55 -9.86
C TRP A 36 7.03 4.83 -9.12
N LEU A 37 5.94 4.94 -9.86
CA LEU A 37 4.58 4.97 -9.36
C LEU A 37 3.82 3.82 -10.02
N THR A 38 2.78 3.34 -9.33
CA THR A 38 1.82 2.48 -10.01
C THR A 38 1.05 3.30 -11.06
N PRO A 39 0.41 2.69 -12.06
CA PRO A 39 -0.49 3.37 -13.00
C PRO A 39 -1.60 4.16 -12.33
N ASP A 40 -2.04 3.75 -11.14
CA ASP A 40 -3.01 4.49 -10.33
C ASP A 40 -2.38 5.68 -9.56
N GLY A 41 -1.10 5.98 -9.78
CA GLY A 41 -0.35 7.02 -9.10
C GLY A 41 0.02 6.69 -7.65
N LEU A 42 -0.04 5.42 -7.25
CA LEU A 42 0.29 5.01 -5.89
C LEU A 42 1.80 4.79 -5.73
N HIS A 43 2.23 4.78 -4.48
CA HIS A 43 3.60 4.47 -4.08
C HIS A 43 4.06 3.12 -4.61
N ASN A 44 5.21 3.12 -5.29
CA ASN A 44 5.92 1.92 -5.72
C ASN A 44 7.32 1.86 -5.07
N THR A 45 8.04 0.77 -5.28
CA THR A 45 9.49 0.69 -5.04
C THR A 45 10.18 0.06 -6.24
N VAL A 46 11.40 0.50 -6.50
CA VAL A 46 12.30 -0.12 -7.50
C VAL A 46 13.46 -0.86 -6.84
N LEU A 47 13.40 -1.03 -5.52
CA LEU A 47 14.40 -1.78 -4.77
C LEU A 47 14.22 -3.28 -5.05
N GLU A 48 15.25 -3.90 -5.59
CA GLU A 48 15.32 -5.32 -5.87
C GLU A 48 16.58 -5.90 -5.22
N LEU A 49 16.38 -6.82 -4.27
CA LEU A 49 17.45 -7.46 -3.52
C LEU A 49 17.51 -8.95 -3.89
N PRO A 50 18.66 -9.61 -3.73
CA PRO A 50 18.76 -11.05 -3.94
C PRO A 50 17.75 -11.82 -3.08
N GLY A 51 16.81 -12.51 -3.73
CA GLY A 51 15.74 -13.25 -3.05
C GLY A 51 14.61 -12.40 -2.47
N LEU A 52 14.55 -11.10 -2.79
CA LEU A 52 13.49 -10.20 -2.35
C LEU A 52 13.13 -9.21 -3.46
N THR A 53 11.98 -9.43 -4.08
CA THR A 53 11.51 -8.64 -5.21
C THR A 53 10.81 -7.35 -4.75
N PRO A 54 10.69 -6.34 -5.64
CA PRO A 54 9.85 -5.16 -5.36
C PRO A 54 8.40 -5.54 -4.97
N ASP A 55 7.84 -6.56 -5.60
CA ASP A 55 6.47 -7.02 -5.36
C ASP A 55 6.31 -7.61 -3.95
N ASP A 56 7.32 -8.32 -3.44
CA ASP A 56 7.33 -8.81 -2.06
C ASP A 56 7.25 -7.64 -1.06
N LEU A 57 8.04 -6.58 -1.27
CA LEU A 57 8.04 -5.39 -0.43
C LEU A 57 6.69 -4.67 -0.43
N LEU A 58 6.05 -4.56 -1.60
CA LEU A 58 4.70 -4.02 -1.74
C LEU A 58 3.67 -4.89 -1.02
N ASN A 59 3.77 -6.21 -1.19
CA ASN A 59 2.88 -7.18 -0.55
C ASN A 59 2.98 -7.12 0.97
N TRP A 60 4.18 -6.97 1.54
CA TRP A 60 4.35 -6.80 2.99
C TRP A 60 3.77 -5.49 3.49
N SER A 61 3.95 -4.39 2.75
CA SER A 61 3.36 -3.10 3.08
C SER A 61 1.82 -3.16 3.07
N ASN A 62 1.26 -3.85 2.07
CA ASN A 62 -0.19 -4.10 1.99
C ASN A 62 -0.68 -5.00 3.13
N LYS A 63 0.06 -6.07 3.44
CA LYS A 63 -0.26 -6.96 4.57
C LYS A 63 -0.29 -6.20 5.89
N GLY A 64 0.74 -5.40 6.19
CA GLY A 64 0.78 -4.59 7.41
C GLY A 64 -0.41 -3.61 7.53
N ARG A 65 -0.79 -3.00 6.40
CA ARG A 65 -2.01 -2.17 6.31
C ARG A 65 -3.26 -2.96 6.66
N LEU A 66 -3.45 -4.13 6.06
CA LEU A 66 -4.61 -4.99 6.33
C LEU A 66 -4.65 -5.42 7.79
N ASP A 67 -3.53 -5.92 8.31
CA ASP A 67 -3.41 -6.41 9.68
C ASP A 67 -3.73 -5.31 10.70
N PHE A 68 -3.36 -4.06 10.42
CA PHE A 68 -3.70 -2.91 11.26
C PHE A 68 -5.18 -2.53 11.18
N TYR A 69 -5.70 -2.27 9.97
CA TYR A 69 -7.06 -1.72 9.79
C TYR A 69 -8.18 -2.76 9.98
N LEU A 70 -7.88 -4.05 9.83
CA LEU A 70 -8.81 -5.15 10.08
C LEU A 70 -8.68 -5.73 11.50
N ASN A 71 -7.77 -5.21 12.33
CA ASN A 71 -7.60 -5.70 13.69
C ASN A 71 -8.90 -5.49 14.51
N PRO A 72 -9.48 -6.54 15.13
CA PRO A 72 -10.72 -6.42 15.88
C PRO A 72 -10.66 -5.38 17.02
N LYS A 73 -9.50 -5.25 17.68
CA LYS A 73 -9.31 -4.26 18.76
C LYS A 73 -9.31 -2.83 18.22
N TYR A 74 -8.71 -2.62 17.05
CA TYR A 74 -8.72 -1.34 16.34
C TYR A 74 -10.14 -0.98 15.90
N LEU A 75 -10.85 -1.91 15.24
CA LEU A 75 -12.22 -1.70 14.78
C LEU A 75 -13.16 -1.34 15.94
N ARG A 76 -13.08 -2.07 17.07
CA ARG A 76 -13.86 -1.76 18.28
C ARG A 76 -13.55 -0.36 18.82
N LYS A 77 -12.27 0.03 18.86
CA LYS A 77 -11.86 1.36 19.31
C LYS A 77 -12.46 2.45 18.40
N MET A 78 -12.38 2.27 17.08
CA MET A 78 -12.90 3.22 16.09
C MET A 78 -14.42 3.34 16.17
N PHE A 79 -15.11 2.23 16.38
CA PHE A 79 -16.55 2.22 16.59
C PHE A 79 -16.95 2.99 17.86
N MET A 80 -16.31 2.72 18.99
CA MET A 80 -16.59 3.44 20.24
C MET A 80 -16.28 4.94 20.11
N GLN A 81 -15.20 5.31 19.42
CA GLN A 81 -14.86 6.71 19.18
C GLN A 81 -15.92 7.42 18.32
N ALA A 82 -16.47 6.74 17.31
CA ALA A 82 -17.53 7.29 16.47
C ALA A 82 -18.84 7.52 17.26
N ILE A 83 -19.14 6.67 18.25
CA ILE A 83 -20.30 6.85 19.14
C ILE A 83 -20.08 8.01 20.12
N ILE A 84 -18.91 8.06 20.76
CA ILE A 84 -18.60 9.08 21.79
C ILE A 84 -18.47 10.47 21.15
N SER A 85 -17.91 10.56 19.94
CA SER A 85 -17.75 11.80 19.21
C SER A 85 -18.30 11.66 17.78
N PRO A 86 -19.60 11.94 17.58
CA PRO A 86 -20.25 11.81 16.27
C PRO A 86 -19.58 12.62 15.16
N ARG A 87 -19.05 13.80 15.49
CA ARG A 87 -18.32 14.66 14.53
C ARG A 87 -17.06 13.98 14.02
N GLU A 88 -16.30 13.35 14.90
CA GLU A 88 -15.10 12.58 14.52
C GLU A 88 -15.50 11.31 13.76
N GLY A 89 -16.60 10.65 14.14
CA GLY A 89 -17.17 9.53 13.39
C GLY A 89 -17.48 9.87 11.94
N ILE A 90 -18.11 11.02 11.67
CA ILE A 90 -18.39 11.49 10.30
C ILE A 90 -17.09 11.68 9.51
N ARG A 91 -16.07 12.32 10.11
CA ARG A 91 -14.76 12.51 9.46
C ARG A 91 -14.12 11.16 9.10
N MET A 92 -14.16 10.21 10.03
CA MET A 92 -13.63 8.86 9.82
C MET A 92 -14.36 8.12 8.71
N LEU A 93 -15.68 8.27 8.59
CA LEU A 93 -16.47 7.67 7.49
C LEU A 93 -16.10 8.28 6.13
N ILE A 94 -15.96 9.62 6.06
CA ILE A 94 -15.54 10.30 4.83
C ILE A 94 -14.15 9.84 4.40
N SER A 95 -13.18 9.83 5.32
CA SER A 95 -11.82 9.36 5.03
C SER A 95 -11.79 7.85 4.73
N GLY A 96 -12.63 7.07 5.40
CA GLY A 96 -12.74 5.63 5.21
C GLY A 96 -13.32 5.25 3.86
N LYS A 97 -14.22 6.06 3.27
CA LYS A 97 -14.90 5.74 1.99
C LYS A 97 -13.91 5.38 0.87
N THR A 98 -12.86 6.18 0.70
CA THR A 98 -11.83 5.92 -0.31
C THR A 98 -11.03 4.68 0.04
N PHE A 99 -10.60 4.55 1.29
CA PHE A 99 -9.84 3.39 1.77
C PHE A 99 -10.61 2.07 1.59
N PHE A 100 -11.88 2.01 2.03
CA PHE A 100 -12.71 0.82 1.92
C PHE A 100 -13.00 0.44 0.47
N LYS A 101 -13.13 1.41 -0.44
CA LYS A 101 -13.22 1.13 -1.88
C LYS A 101 -11.99 0.36 -2.38
N HIS A 102 -10.78 0.81 -2.06
CA HIS A 102 -9.55 0.12 -2.47
C HIS A 102 -9.39 -1.23 -1.76
N LEU A 103 -9.75 -1.30 -0.48
CA LEU A 103 -9.70 -2.53 0.31
C LEU A 103 -10.61 -3.62 -0.26
N ILE A 104 -11.88 -3.29 -0.54
CA ILE A 104 -12.85 -4.24 -1.12
C ILE A 104 -12.39 -4.67 -2.51
N ASN A 105 -11.93 -3.73 -3.35
CA ASN A 105 -11.41 -4.06 -4.67
C ASN A 105 -10.21 -5.03 -4.61
N TYR A 106 -9.30 -4.82 -3.65
CA TYR A 106 -8.16 -5.70 -3.43
C TYR A 106 -8.60 -7.09 -2.95
N LEU A 107 -9.53 -7.16 -2.00
CA LEU A 107 -10.06 -8.44 -1.49
C LEU A 107 -10.80 -9.23 -2.59
N LEU A 108 -11.65 -8.56 -3.38
CA LEU A 108 -12.35 -9.18 -4.51
C LEU A 108 -11.39 -9.70 -5.58
N PHE A 109 -10.33 -8.94 -5.87
CA PHE A 109 -9.26 -9.38 -6.76
C PHE A 109 -8.56 -10.63 -6.20
N LYS A 110 -8.19 -10.62 -4.93
CA LYS A 110 -7.53 -11.75 -4.27
C LYS A 110 -8.41 -13.01 -4.20
N MET A 111 -9.72 -12.85 -4.09
CA MET A 111 -10.70 -13.95 -4.08
C MET A 111 -11.06 -14.44 -5.50
N GLY A 112 -10.48 -13.85 -6.56
CA GLY A 112 -10.76 -14.24 -7.95
C GLY A 112 -12.15 -13.82 -8.46
N LEU A 113 -12.88 -13.00 -7.70
CA LEU A 113 -14.27 -12.58 -8.00
C LEU A 113 -14.35 -11.36 -8.92
N LYS A 114 -13.21 -10.74 -9.25
CA LYS A 114 -13.12 -9.61 -10.17
C LYS A 114 -12.08 -9.90 -11.23
N LYS A 115 -12.49 -9.91 -12.51
CA LYS A 115 -11.55 -9.95 -13.63
C LYS A 115 -10.67 -8.69 -13.60
N LYS A 116 -9.41 -8.87 -13.97
CA LYS A 116 -8.41 -7.84 -14.19
C LYS A 116 -9.01 -6.76 -15.09
N ASN A 117 -9.40 -5.62 -14.53
CA ASN A 117 -9.59 -4.41 -15.35
C ASN A 117 -8.20 -3.88 -15.66
N ASP A 118 -7.98 -3.27 -16.82
CA ASP A 118 -6.66 -2.82 -17.30
C ASP A 118 -5.93 -1.80 -16.39
N SER A 119 -6.58 -1.32 -15.34
CA SER A 119 -5.97 -0.54 -14.24
C SER A 119 -5.28 -1.41 -13.17
N GLN A 120 -5.74 -2.65 -12.97
CA GLN A 120 -5.18 -3.63 -12.04
C GLN A 120 -4.09 -4.53 -12.65
N GLN A 121 -3.75 -4.34 -13.93
CA GLN A 121 -2.61 -5.03 -14.55
C GLN A 121 -1.30 -4.78 -13.79
N SER A 122 -1.13 -3.62 -13.14
CA SER A 122 0.10 -3.28 -12.40
C SER A 122 0.28 -3.92 -11.03
N ILE A 123 -0.77 -4.52 -10.46
CA ILE A 123 -0.67 -5.23 -9.18
C ILE A 123 -0.49 -6.74 -9.41
N ALA A 124 -0.56 -7.20 -10.68
CA ALA A 124 -0.51 -8.62 -11.00
C ALA A 124 0.00 -8.99 -12.41
N LEU A 125 0.68 -8.11 -13.15
CA LEU A 125 1.40 -8.41 -14.41
C LEU A 125 2.80 -7.78 -14.37
N VAL A 126 3.67 -8.45 -13.63
CA VAL A 126 5.02 -8.75 -14.07
C VAL A 126 5.11 -10.27 -13.87
N ASP A 127 4.42 -11.07 -14.68
CA ASP A 127 4.94 -11.62 -15.94
C ASP A 127 4.34 -11.04 -17.23
#